data_AF-A0A1G3UUJ3-F1
#
_entry.id   AF-A0A1G3UUJ3-F1
#
_cell.length_a   1.000
_cell.length_b   1.000
_cell.length_c   1.000
_cell.angle_alpha   90.00
_cell.angle_beta   90.00
_cell.angle_gamma   90.00
#
_symmetry.space_group_name_H-M   'P 1'
#
loop_
_entity.id
_entity.type
_entity.pdbx_description
1 polymer ?
#
loop_
_entity_poly.entity_id
_entity_poly.type
_entity_poly.pdbx_seq_one_letter_code
_entity_poly.pdbx_strand_id
1 'polypeptide(L)'
;MLEDNIWTDDLWIDGEGIRKMRMFFKNFCKEFAEYSLQYHRRLGEFPFIYNEKSVNSVVLPALMNTGKKTFVFMEHPFKKEDGTQRFLDFYVHNEDNLYLIELKHGWNSERTNGITQSVLSKWEKAHEQINDLTNKSITQLCNEGYYKNVFKIALLIMPVYSQRTADFNLAQKYCNELRKNMEENRANWFGVWKINEHNKYEHEFKNGEKQFYPYVSFIVYQEKIEF
;
A
#
# COMPACT_ATOMS: atom_id res chain seq x y z
N MET A 1 -8.42 14.85 -13.75
CA MET A 1 -6.96 14.95 -14.01
C MET A 1 -6.16 14.24 -12.91
N LEU A 2 -6.44 12.96 -12.63
CA LEU A 2 -5.64 12.12 -11.72
C LEU A 2 -4.82 11.06 -12.48
N GLU A 3 -5.14 10.79 -13.75
CA GLU A 3 -4.58 9.65 -14.48
C GLU A 3 -3.10 9.83 -14.85
N ASP A 4 -2.63 11.06 -15.05
CA ASP A 4 -1.21 11.32 -15.37
C ASP A 4 -0.28 11.35 -14.14
N ASN A 5 -0.86 11.34 -12.93
CA ASN A 5 -0.12 11.49 -11.69
C ASN A 5 0.10 10.17 -10.96
N ILE A 6 -0.58 9.11 -11.38
CA ILE A 6 -0.44 7.78 -10.79
C ILE A 6 0.18 6.87 -11.82
N TRP A 7 1.34 6.34 -11.49
CA TRP A 7 2.02 5.33 -12.28
C TRP A 7 2.08 4.02 -11.52
N THR A 8 1.95 2.90 -12.23
CA THR A 8 2.07 1.56 -11.67
C THR A 8 2.93 0.68 -12.56
N ASP A 9 3.73 -0.19 -11.97
CA ASP A 9 4.57 -1.18 -12.65
C ASP A 9 4.59 -2.50 -11.86
N ASP A 10 4.78 -3.63 -12.52
CA ASP A 10 4.76 -4.93 -11.86
C ASP A 10 5.61 -6.01 -12.53
N LEU A 11 5.95 -7.03 -11.76
CA LEU A 11 6.71 -8.22 -12.17
C LEU A 11 5.81 -9.44 -12.33
N TRP A 12 4.49 -9.27 -12.29
CA TRP A 12 3.57 -10.39 -12.20
C TRP A 12 3.39 -11.08 -13.54
N ILE A 13 3.31 -12.40 -13.52
CA ILE A 13 2.94 -13.18 -14.70
C ILE A 13 1.45 -12.97 -14.96
N ASP A 14 1.09 -12.77 -16.23
CA ASP A 14 -0.28 -12.48 -16.60
C ASP A 14 -1.23 -13.68 -16.38
N GLY A 15 -2.46 -13.38 -15.94
CA GLY A 15 -3.48 -14.37 -15.62
C GLY A 15 -4.77 -13.70 -15.15
N GLU A 16 -5.93 -14.38 -15.20
CA GLU A 16 -7.23 -13.75 -14.92
C GLU A 16 -7.27 -13.06 -13.54
N GLY A 17 -6.90 -13.77 -12.47
CA GLY A 17 -6.86 -13.21 -11.11
C GLY A 17 -5.86 -12.06 -10.98
N ILE A 18 -4.71 -12.14 -11.66
CA ILE A 18 -3.66 -11.11 -11.67
C ILE A 18 -4.13 -9.85 -12.40
N ARG A 19 -4.81 -9.96 -13.55
CA ARG A 19 -5.36 -8.81 -14.27
C ARG A 19 -6.36 -8.04 -13.40
N LYS A 20 -7.23 -8.77 -12.67
CA LYS A 20 -8.15 -8.16 -11.69
C LYS A 20 -7.38 -7.49 -10.54
N MET A 21 -6.32 -8.12 -10.03
CA MET A 21 -5.47 -7.55 -8.97
C MET A 21 -4.72 -6.29 -9.40
N ARG A 22 -4.20 -6.23 -10.64
CA ARG A 22 -3.61 -5.01 -11.22
C ARG A 22 -4.61 -3.86 -11.22
N MET A 23 -5.84 -4.13 -11.66
CA MET A 23 -6.93 -3.14 -11.66
C MET A 23 -7.29 -2.71 -10.23
N PHE A 24 -7.39 -3.66 -9.31
CA PHE A 24 -7.65 -3.42 -7.89
C PHE A 24 -6.63 -2.45 -7.28
N PHE A 25 -5.33 -2.71 -7.42
CA PHE A 25 -4.30 -1.83 -6.85
C PHE A 25 -4.21 -0.48 -7.56
N LYS A 26 -4.41 -0.44 -8.88
CA LYS A 26 -4.50 0.84 -9.61
C LYS A 26 -5.65 1.70 -9.10
N ASN A 27 -6.82 1.10 -8.88
CA ASN A 27 -7.99 1.79 -8.32
C ASN A 27 -7.74 2.19 -6.86
N PHE A 28 -7.11 1.32 -6.07
CA PHE A 28 -6.72 1.63 -4.69
C PHE A 28 -5.85 2.88 -4.63
N CYS A 29 -4.81 3.00 -5.47
CA CYS A 29 -3.98 4.20 -5.52
C CYS A 29 -4.78 5.46 -5.91
N LYS A 30 -5.72 5.35 -6.86
CA LYS A 30 -6.60 6.45 -7.28
C LYS A 30 -7.49 6.92 -6.13
N GLU A 31 -8.17 5.99 -5.47
CA GLU A 31 -9.05 6.29 -4.33
C GLU A 31 -8.26 6.80 -3.13
N PHE A 32 -7.10 6.22 -2.83
CA PHE A 32 -6.21 6.69 -1.76
C PHE A 32 -5.80 8.15 -1.99
N ALA A 33 -5.42 8.49 -3.22
CA ALA A 33 -5.06 9.86 -3.58
C ALA A 33 -6.24 10.82 -3.39
N GLU A 34 -7.43 10.44 -3.88
CA GLU A 34 -8.63 11.26 -3.77
C GLU A 34 -9.05 11.48 -2.31
N TYR A 35 -9.11 10.42 -1.50
CA TYR A 35 -9.42 10.54 -0.07
C TYR A 35 -8.36 11.36 0.68
N SER A 36 -7.08 11.17 0.39
CA SER A 36 -6.01 11.98 0.97
C SER A 36 -6.20 13.48 0.67
N LEU A 37 -6.51 13.83 -0.59
CA LEU A 37 -6.80 15.20 -0.98
C LEU A 37 -8.07 15.73 -0.31
N GLN A 38 -9.11 14.90 -0.11
CA GLN A 38 -10.30 15.30 0.63
C GLN A 38 -10.00 15.61 2.10
N TYR A 39 -9.19 14.79 2.76
CA TYR A 39 -8.72 15.07 4.12
C TYR A 39 -7.97 16.39 4.18
N HIS A 40 -7.02 16.63 3.28
CA HIS A 40 -6.31 17.90 3.24
C HIS A 40 -7.25 19.09 2.98
N ARG A 41 -8.20 18.98 2.06
CA ARG A 41 -9.17 20.07 1.79
C ARG A 41 -10.01 20.43 3.02
N ARG A 42 -10.26 19.47 3.93
CA ARG A 42 -11.13 19.66 5.10
C ARG A 42 -10.36 19.99 6.38
N LEU A 43 -9.19 19.39 6.56
CA LEU A 43 -8.41 19.47 7.80
C LEU A 43 -7.11 20.27 7.64
N GLY A 44 -6.69 20.56 6.40
CA GLY A 44 -5.41 21.20 6.09
C GLY A 44 -4.21 20.26 6.16
N GLU A 45 -4.41 18.96 6.37
CA GLU A 45 -3.33 18.00 6.60
C GLU A 45 -3.64 16.65 5.95
N PHE A 46 -2.59 15.91 5.58
CA PHE A 46 -2.73 14.54 5.07
C PHE A 46 -2.62 13.50 6.20
N PRO A 47 -3.51 12.49 6.26
CA PRO A 47 -3.43 11.46 7.31
C PRO A 47 -2.16 10.60 7.28
N PHE A 48 -1.54 10.44 6.10
CA PHE A 48 -0.30 9.68 5.92
C PHE A 48 0.94 10.37 6.53
N ILE A 49 0.81 11.58 7.07
CA ILE A 49 1.93 12.27 7.73
C ILE A 49 2.25 11.64 9.10
N TYR A 50 1.27 11.05 9.78
CA TYR A 50 1.41 10.71 11.21
C TYR A 50 1.90 9.30 11.49
N ASN A 51 1.09 8.27 11.22
CA ASN A 51 1.39 6.88 11.53
C ASN A 51 0.43 5.92 10.81
N GLU A 52 0.70 4.62 10.97
CA GLU A 52 -0.08 3.53 10.39
C GLU A 52 -1.56 3.55 10.81
N LYS A 53 -1.87 3.89 12.07
CA LYS A 53 -3.27 4.02 12.51
C LYS A 53 -4.01 5.15 11.79
N SER A 54 -3.31 6.26 11.54
CA SER A 54 -3.88 7.43 10.85
C SER A 54 -4.05 7.14 9.36
N VAL A 55 -3.12 6.42 8.73
CA VAL A 55 -3.23 6.07 7.31
C VAL A 55 -4.43 5.15 7.03
N ASN A 56 -4.84 4.33 7.99
CA ASN A 56 -6.03 3.48 7.88
C ASN A 56 -7.32 4.27 7.61
N SER A 57 -7.40 5.55 8.02
CA SER A 57 -8.53 6.43 7.70
C SER A 57 -8.68 6.70 6.20
N VAL A 58 -7.61 6.53 5.42
CA VAL A 58 -7.59 6.65 3.96
C VAL A 58 -7.60 5.25 3.32
N VAL A 59 -6.84 4.31 3.85
CA VAL A 59 -6.72 2.95 3.29
C VAL A 59 -8.05 2.22 3.28
N LEU A 60 -8.78 2.22 4.40
CA LEU A 60 -10.06 1.51 4.51
C LEU A 60 -11.06 1.97 3.43
N PRO A 61 -11.44 3.25 3.33
CA PRO A 61 -12.38 3.68 2.31
C PRO A 61 -11.81 3.53 0.89
N ALA A 62 -10.50 3.68 0.69
CA ALA A 62 -9.88 3.44 -0.61
C ALA A 62 -10.01 1.98 -1.06
N LEU A 63 -9.79 1.01 -0.16
CA LEU A 63 -9.98 -0.42 -0.43
C LEU A 63 -11.44 -0.73 -0.75
N MET A 64 -12.39 -0.17 0.01
CA MET A 64 -13.83 -0.38 -0.18
C MET A 64 -14.34 0.10 -1.56
N ASN A 65 -13.69 1.10 -2.16
CA ASN A 65 -14.08 1.67 -3.45
C ASN A 65 -13.30 1.11 -4.66
N THR A 66 -12.49 0.08 -4.47
CA THR A 66 -11.65 -0.48 -5.56
C THR A 66 -12.43 -1.18 -6.67
N GLY A 67 -13.67 -1.62 -6.41
CA GLY A 67 -14.48 -2.35 -7.37
C GLY A 67 -15.91 -2.59 -6.93
N LYS A 68 -16.62 -3.43 -7.69
CA LYS A 68 -17.99 -3.83 -7.36
C LYS A 68 -17.96 -4.94 -6.32
N LYS A 69 -18.94 -4.93 -5.41
CA LYS A 69 -19.13 -5.94 -4.35
C LYS A 69 -17.88 -6.11 -3.46
N THR A 70 -17.08 -5.06 -3.30
CA THR A 70 -15.92 -5.11 -2.40
C THR A 70 -16.39 -5.07 -0.95
N PHE A 71 -15.87 -5.98 -0.13
CA PHE A 71 -16.03 -5.96 1.32
C PHE A 71 -14.65 -6.02 1.98
N VAL A 72 -14.48 -5.24 3.05
CA VAL A 72 -13.25 -5.13 3.80
C VAL A 72 -13.54 -5.40 5.28
N PHE A 73 -12.80 -6.31 5.89
CA PHE A 73 -12.79 -6.54 7.33
C PHE A 73 -11.39 -6.25 7.87
N MET A 74 -11.29 -5.21 8.69
CA MET A 74 -10.06 -4.87 9.40
C MET A 74 -9.83 -5.74 10.63
N GLU A 75 -8.56 -5.98 10.97
CA GLU A 75 -8.16 -6.69 12.20
C GLU A 75 -8.83 -8.07 12.29
N HIS A 76 -8.85 -8.81 11.17
CA HIS A 76 -9.49 -10.13 11.15
C HIS A 76 -8.64 -11.12 11.95
N PRO A 77 -9.18 -11.77 13.00
CA PRO A 77 -8.41 -12.71 13.80
C PRO A 77 -8.08 -13.98 13.00
N PHE A 78 -6.87 -14.52 13.18
CA PHE A 78 -6.47 -15.84 12.71
C PHE A 78 -5.52 -16.52 13.69
N LYS A 79 -5.40 -17.84 13.62
CA LYS A 79 -4.42 -18.60 14.40
C LYS A 79 -3.28 -19.04 13.52
N LYS A 80 -2.06 -18.85 14.02
CA LYS A 80 -0.87 -19.52 13.50
C LYS A 80 -0.99 -21.04 13.66
N GLU A 81 -0.12 -21.78 13.00
CA GLU A 81 -0.06 -23.23 13.13
C GLU A 81 0.25 -23.68 14.57
N ASP A 82 1.09 -22.93 15.29
CA ASP A 82 1.40 -23.13 16.71
C ASP A 82 0.25 -22.73 17.68
N GLY A 83 -0.88 -22.25 17.14
CA GLY A 83 -2.06 -21.83 17.90
C GLY A 83 -2.04 -20.38 18.39
N THR A 84 -0.96 -19.64 18.18
CA THR A 84 -0.84 -18.22 18.57
C THR A 84 -1.87 -17.37 17.82
N GLN A 85 -2.59 -16.52 18.56
CA GLN A 85 -3.53 -15.57 17.98
C GLN A 85 -2.81 -14.43 17.28
N ARG A 86 -3.22 -14.15 16.04
CA ARG A 86 -2.78 -13.01 15.22
C ARG A 86 -3.99 -12.28 14.65
N PHE A 87 -3.72 -11.10 14.08
CA PHE A 87 -4.71 -10.27 13.41
C PHE A 87 -4.14 -9.87 12.06
N LEU A 88 -4.98 -9.96 11.04
CA LEU A 88 -4.68 -9.49 9.70
C LEU A 88 -5.19 -8.05 9.57
N ASP A 89 -4.35 -7.14 9.08
CA ASP A 89 -4.75 -5.72 8.96
C ASP A 89 -6.00 -5.57 8.08
N PHE A 90 -6.04 -6.23 6.92
CA PHE A 90 -7.22 -6.22 6.04
C PHE A 90 -7.48 -7.58 5.37
N TYR A 91 -8.68 -8.10 5.60
CA TYR A 91 -9.30 -9.12 4.75
C TYR A 91 -10.16 -8.42 3.70
N VAL A 92 -9.84 -8.60 2.42
CA VAL A 92 -10.55 -7.91 1.32
C VAL A 92 -11.10 -8.90 0.31
N HIS A 93 -12.42 -8.96 0.21
CA HIS A 93 -13.11 -9.63 -0.90
C HIS A 93 -13.29 -8.63 -2.04
N ASN A 94 -12.91 -9.02 -3.25
CA ASN A 94 -13.17 -8.26 -4.47
C ASN A 94 -13.50 -9.23 -5.62
N GLU A 95 -14.78 -9.32 -5.98
CA GLU A 95 -15.29 -10.28 -6.96
C GLU A 95 -14.88 -11.74 -6.63
N ASP A 96 -14.03 -12.36 -7.46
CA ASP A 96 -13.60 -13.75 -7.29
C ASP A 96 -12.29 -13.87 -6.50
N ASN A 97 -11.72 -12.73 -6.07
CA ASN A 97 -10.43 -12.67 -5.39
C ASN A 97 -10.60 -12.37 -3.90
N LEU A 98 -9.76 -13.03 -3.09
CA LEU A 98 -9.50 -12.69 -1.71
C LEU A 98 -8.09 -12.14 -1.58
N TYR A 99 -7.96 -10.95 -1.00
CA TYR A 99 -6.68 -10.35 -0.65
C TYR A 99 -6.54 -10.33 0.87
N LEU A 100 -5.51 -11.01 1.38
CA LEU A 100 -5.13 -11.01 2.78
C LEU A 100 -3.93 -10.07 2.94
N ILE A 101 -4.20 -8.84 3.39
CA ILE A 101 -3.23 -7.74 3.35
C ILE A 101 -2.70 -7.45 4.75
N GLU A 102 -1.38 -7.53 4.91
CA GLU A 102 -0.63 -6.88 5.99
C GLU A 102 -0.12 -5.53 5.48
N LEU A 103 -0.45 -4.46 6.18
CA LEU A 103 -0.07 -3.09 5.85
C LEU A 103 1.12 -2.67 6.72
N LYS A 104 2.07 -1.96 6.13
CA LYS A 104 3.05 -1.17 6.86
C LYS A 104 3.12 0.25 6.33
N HIS A 105 3.40 1.18 7.24
CA HIS A 105 3.60 2.58 6.91
C HIS A 105 5.04 3.01 7.21
N GLY A 106 5.72 3.61 6.24
CA GLY A 106 7.08 4.12 6.37
C GLY A 106 7.22 5.48 5.73
N TRP A 107 8.31 6.20 6.01
CA TRP A 107 8.63 7.44 5.31
C TRP A 107 9.98 7.33 4.65
N ASN A 108 10.13 7.98 3.50
CA ASN A 108 11.44 8.18 2.90
C ASN A 108 11.73 9.66 2.70
N SER A 109 12.99 10.03 2.83
CA SER A 109 13.44 11.37 2.46
C SER A 109 13.76 11.38 0.98
N GLU A 110 13.39 12.44 0.27
CA GLU A 110 13.84 12.65 -1.10
C GLU A 110 15.37 12.76 -1.22
N ARG A 111 16.06 13.14 -0.15
CA ARG A 111 17.53 13.23 -0.13
C ARG A 111 18.21 11.87 0.06
N THR A 112 17.47 10.83 0.41
CA THR A 112 18.06 9.52 0.63
C THR A 112 18.26 8.81 -0.71
N ASN A 113 19.50 8.42 -1.00
CA ASN A 113 19.81 7.53 -2.12
C ASN A 113 19.35 6.11 -1.77
N GLY A 114 18.07 5.82 -1.97
CA GLY A 114 17.47 4.49 -1.74
C GLY A 114 16.49 4.44 -0.58
N ILE A 115 16.29 3.24 -0.03
CA ILE A 115 15.31 2.96 1.02
C ILE A 115 16.03 2.83 2.36
N THR A 116 15.53 3.53 3.38
CA THR A 116 16.16 3.50 4.70
C THR A 116 16.02 2.14 5.38
N GLN A 117 16.97 1.79 6.24
CA GLN A 117 16.92 0.56 7.05
C GLN A 117 15.66 0.47 7.91
N SER A 118 15.11 1.60 8.36
CA SER A 118 13.85 1.64 9.12
C SER A 118 12.67 1.16 8.29
N VAL A 119 12.59 1.58 7.03
CA VAL A 119 11.56 1.13 6.09
C VAL A 119 11.76 -0.34 5.73
N LEU A 120 13.00 -0.76 5.43
CA LEU A 120 13.31 -2.17 5.14
C LEU A 120 12.96 -3.08 6.32
N SER A 121 13.24 -2.67 7.56
CA SER A 121 12.86 -3.46 8.74
C SER A 121 11.35 -3.62 8.89
N LYS A 122 10.56 -2.59 8.54
CA LYS A 122 9.09 -2.70 8.51
C LYS A 122 8.63 -3.62 7.39
N TRP A 123 9.27 -3.53 6.23
CA TRP A 123 8.99 -4.39 5.08
C TRP A 123 9.22 -5.86 5.40
N GLU A 124 10.37 -6.20 5.99
CA GLU A 124 10.66 -7.58 6.42
C GLU A 124 9.65 -8.09 7.44
N LYS A 125 9.21 -7.25 8.39
CA LYS A 125 8.13 -7.62 9.32
C LYS A 125 6.82 -7.93 8.61
N ALA A 126 6.45 -7.16 7.58
CA ALA A 126 5.26 -7.48 6.80
C ALA A 126 5.39 -8.86 6.14
N HIS A 127 6.55 -9.19 5.59
CA HIS A 127 6.84 -10.51 5.02
C HIS A 127 6.74 -11.64 6.06
N GLU A 128 7.33 -11.45 7.23
CA GLU A 128 7.22 -12.39 8.34
C GLU A 128 5.75 -12.63 8.73
N GLN A 129 4.96 -11.56 8.82
CA GLN A 129 3.55 -11.63 9.22
C GLN A 129 2.65 -12.28 8.17
N ILE A 130 2.86 -12.02 6.88
CA ILE A 130 2.10 -12.75 5.85
C ILE A 130 2.53 -14.22 5.77
N ASN A 131 3.77 -14.56 6.11
CA ASN A 131 4.23 -15.95 6.17
C ASN A 131 3.60 -16.73 7.33
N ASP A 132 3.12 -16.05 8.38
CA ASP A 132 2.32 -16.67 9.43
C ASP A 132 0.95 -17.21 8.90
N LEU A 133 0.49 -16.75 7.72
CA LEU A 133 -0.70 -17.26 7.03
C LEU A 133 -0.36 -18.54 6.25
N THR A 134 -0.47 -19.67 6.93
CA THR A 134 -0.35 -21.00 6.29
C THR A 134 -1.66 -21.39 5.58
N ASN A 135 -1.61 -22.39 4.69
CA ASN A 135 -2.82 -22.94 4.05
C ASN A 135 -3.88 -23.34 5.11
N LYS A 136 -3.45 -23.96 6.21
CA LYS A 136 -4.34 -24.33 7.32
C LYS A 136 -4.99 -23.13 8.01
N SER A 137 -4.25 -22.03 8.18
CA SER A 137 -4.81 -20.79 8.74
C SER A 137 -5.79 -20.14 7.77
N ILE A 138 -5.52 -20.21 6.46
CA ILE A 138 -6.36 -19.61 5.42
C ILE A 138 -7.68 -20.37 5.25
N THR A 139 -7.66 -21.71 5.29
CA THR A 139 -8.91 -22.51 5.20
C THR A 139 -9.83 -22.29 6.40
N GLN A 140 -9.32 -21.77 7.52
CA GLN A 140 -10.14 -21.30 8.65
C GLN A 140 -10.68 -19.88 8.45
N LEU A 141 -10.05 -19.07 7.60
CA LEU A 141 -10.43 -17.69 7.31
C LEU A 141 -11.46 -17.54 6.19
N CYS A 142 -11.51 -18.51 5.28
CA CYS A 142 -12.45 -18.48 4.17
C CYS A 142 -12.97 -19.89 3.87
N ASN A 143 -14.24 -19.96 3.49
CA ASN A 143 -14.83 -21.20 2.98
C ASN A 143 -14.14 -21.58 1.66
N GLU A 144 -13.51 -22.76 1.64
CA GLU A 144 -12.93 -23.35 0.42
C GLU A 144 -13.97 -23.36 -0.71
N GLY A 145 -13.55 -22.98 -1.92
CA GLY A 145 -14.40 -22.95 -3.11
C GLY A 145 -15.22 -21.68 -3.33
N TYR A 146 -15.28 -20.74 -2.37
CA TYR A 146 -15.93 -19.44 -2.60
C TYR A 146 -15.09 -18.50 -3.48
N TYR A 147 -13.77 -18.54 -3.30
CA TYR A 147 -12.83 -17.68 -4.03
C TYR A 147 -12.08 -18.47 -5.09
N LYS A 148 -11.96 -17.91 -6.31
CA LYS A 148 -11.13 -18.50 -7.37
C LYS A 148 -9.65 -18.24 -7.15
N ASN A 149 -9.31 -17.13 -6.51
CA ASN A 149 -7.93 -16.78 -6.19
C ASN A 149 -7.85 -16.23 -4.77
N VAL A 150 -6.84 -16.67 -4.02
CA VAL A 150 -6.50 -16.13 -2.71
C VAL A 150 -5.05 -15.66 -2.76
N PHE A 151 -4.80 -14.44 -2.30
CA PHE A 151 -3.48 -13.83 -2.32
C PHE A 151 -3.10 -13.36 -0.92
N LYS A 152 -1.88 -13.70 -0.49
CA LYS A 152 -1.21 -13.04 0.64
C LYS A 152 -0.50 -11.80 0.12
N ILE A 153 -0.63 -10.69 0.83
CA ILE A 153 -0.13 -9.39 0.37
C ILE A 153 0.57 -8.67 1.52
N ALA A 154 1.83 -8.33 1.32
CA ALA A 154 2.48 -7.28 2.10
C ALA A 154 2.37 -5.97 1.33
N LEU A 155 1.74 -4.95 1.93
CA LEU A 155 1.57 -3.63 1.37
C LEU A 155 2.34 -2.61 2.20
N LEU A 156 3.27 -1.88 1.58
CA LEU A 156 3.96 -0.75 2.19
C LEU A 156 3.49 0.54 1.55
N ILE A 157 2.93 1.43 2.37
CA ILE A 157 2.62 2.81 1.99
C ILE A 157 3.75 3.69 2.51
N MET A 158 4.39 4.42 1.59
CA MET A 158 5.58 5.19 1.88
C MET A 158 5.50 6.60 1.28
N PRO A 159 5.01 7.58 2.04
CA PRO A 159 5.15 8.98 1.68
C PRO A 159 6.62 9.38 1.60
N VAL A 160 6.94 10.16 0.57
CA VAL A 160 8.27 10.74 0.38
C VAL A 160 8.18 12.19 0.82
N TYR A 161 8.99 12.59 1.78
CA TYR A 161 9.05 13.98 2.25
C TYR A 161 10.27 14.71 1.70
N SER A 162 10.11 16.01 1.50
CA SER A 162 11.19 16.93 1.17
C SER A 162 11.07 18.22 1.98
N GLN A 163 12.21 18.82 2.29
CA GLN A 163 12.30 20.15 2.91
C GLN A 163 12.47 21.27 1.86
N ARG A 164 12.38 20.95 0.57
CA ARG A 164 12.60 21.89 -0.53
C ARG A 164 11.41 21.86 -1.48
N THR A 165 11.07 23.02 -2.03
CA THR A 165 10.19 23.13 -3.19
C THR A 165 11.05 22.96 -4.44
N ALA A 166 10.97 21.78 -5.05
CA ALA A 166 11.69 21.46 -6.27
C ALA A 166 10.72 20.95 -7.34
N ASP A 167 11.11 21.05 -8.60
CA ASP A 167 10.40 20.32 -9.65
C ASP A 167 10.81 18.86 -9.59
N PHE A 168 9.91 18.05 -9.06
CA PHE A 168 10.13 16.62 -8.91
C PHE A 168 9.81 15.89 -10.21
N ASN A 169 10.56 14.80 -10.47
CA ASN A 169 10.39 13.91 -11.61
C ASN A 169 8.91 13.51 -11.88
N LEU A 170 8.63 13.00 -13.08
CA LEU A 170 7.35 12.34 -13.36
C LEU A 170 7.19 11.08 -12.48
N ALA A 171 5.94 10.75 -12.14
CA ALA A 171 5.61 9.56 -11.33
C ALA A 171 6.27 8.29 -11.89
N GLN A 172 6.27 8.12 -13.22
CA GLN A 172 6.92 7.02 -13.93
C GLN A 172 8.42 6.92 -13.64
N LYS A 173 9.17 8.02 -13.75
CA LYS A 173 10.63 8.01 -13.55
C LYS A 173 10.97 7.65 -12.10
N TYR A 174 10.25 8.21 -11.14
CA TYR A 174 10.43 7.86 -9.74
C TYR A 174 10.05 6.40 -9.44
N CYS A 175 8.97 5.89 -10.04
CA CYS A 175 8.58 4.49 -9.91
C CYS A 175 9.68 3.52 -10.40
N ASN A 176 10.36 3.85 -11.51
CA ASN A 176 11.47 3.06 -12.03
C ASN A 176 12.68 3.06 -11.08
N GLU A 177 12.98 4.19 -10.44
CA GLU A 177 14.03 4.29 -9.42
C GLU A 177 13.65 3.49 -8.16
N LEU A 178 12.39 3.58 -7.73
CA LEU A 178 11.87 2.81 -6.60
C LEU A 178 11.98 1.30 -6.83
N ARG A 179 11.58 0.83 -8.02
CA ARG A 179 11.69 -0.58 -8.41
C ARG A 179 13.11 -1.09 -8.29
N LYS A 180 14.10 -0.37 -8.85
CA LYS A 180 15.52 -0.77 -8.76
C LYS A 180 16.00 -0.95 -7.31
N ASN A 181 15.49 -0.16 -6.38
CA ASN A 181 15.87 -0.23 -4.97
C ASN A 181 15.16 -1.34 -4.18
N MET A 182 14.01 -1.83 -4.68
CA MET A 182 13.11 -2.72 -3.91
C MET A 182 12.91 -4.10 -4.55
N GLU A 183 13.25 -4.29 -5.82
CA GLU A 183 13.11 -5.55 -6.56
C GLU A 183 13.92 -6.68 -5.88
N GLU A 184 15.13 -6.38 -5.42
CA GLU A 184 15.97 -7.33 -4.65
C GLU A 184 15.37 -7.67 -3.26
N ASN A 185 14.43 -6.87 -2.78
CA ASN A 185 13.74 -7.04 -1.48
C ASN A 185 12.37 -7.70 -1.67
N ARG A 186 12.22 -8.55 -2.69
CA ARG A 186 11.01 -9.33 -3.00
C ARG A 186 9.78 -8.50 -3.38
N ALA A 187 9.87 -7.17 -3.50
CA ALA A 187 8.74 -6.40 -4.01
C ALA A 187 8.47 -6.75 -5.47
N ASN A 188 7.20 -7.00 -5.82
CA ASN A 188 6.82 -7.45 -7.16
C ASN A 188 5.71 -6.60 -7.80
N TRP A 189 5.28 -5.52 -7.14
CA TRP A 189 4.44 -4.47 -7.73
C TRP A 189 4.70 -3.11 -7.06
N PHE A 190 4.63 -2.07 -7.87
CA PHE A 190 4.97 -0.70 -7.51
C PHE A 190 3.90 0.27 -8.01
N GLY A 191 3.50 1.18 -7.14
CA GLY A 191 2.62 2.30 -7.46
C GLY A 191 3.23 3.58 -6.93
N VAL A 192 3.10 4.66 -7.68
CA VAL A 192 3.53 6.00 -7.26
C VAL A 192 2.42 6.97 -7.59
N TRP A 193 1.96 7.70 -6.57
CA TRP A 193 1.17 8.90 -6.75
C TRP A 193 2.08 10.12 -6.62
N LYS A 194 2.25 10.89 -7.69
CA LYS A 194 2.84 12.24 -7.67
C LYS A 194 1.80 13.25 -7.22
N ILE A 195 2.09 13.97 -6.14
CA ILE A 195 1.21 15.03 -5.64
C ILE A 195 1.47 16.29 -6.47
N ASN A 196 0.52 16.66 -7.32
CA ASN A 196 0.60 17.90 -8.09
C ASN A 196 0.54 19.11 -7.18
N GLU A 197 1.34 20.12 -7.49
CA GLU A 197 1.44 21.34 -6.68
C GLU A 197 1.73 21.01 -5.20
N HIS A 198 2.58 20.01 -4.94
CA HIS A 198 2.96 19.56 -3.59
C HIS A 198 3.41 20.71 -2.67
N ASN A 199 3.92 21.80 -3.24
CA ASN A 199 4.30 23.02 -2.53
C ASN A 199 3.12 23.75 -1.87
N LYS A 200 1.87 23.47 -2.28
CA LYS A 200 0.66 23.99 -1.64
C LYS A 200 0.26 23.20 -0.39
N TYR A 201 0.87 22.04 -0.17
CA TYR A 201 0.56 21.13 0.94
C TYR A 201 1.74 21.07 1.92
N GLU A 202 2.22 22.23 2.36
CA GLU A 202 3.23 22.35 3.41
C GLU A 202 2.66 21.90 4.75
N HIS A 203 3.40 21.04 5.46
CA HIS A 203 3.12 20.73 6.85
C HIS A 203 4.24 21.29 7.73
N GLU A 204 3.87 22.12 8.70
CA GLU A 204 4.78 22.71 9.69
C GLU A 204 4.67 21.96 11.02
N PHE A 205 5.76 21.34 11.43
CA PHE A 205 5.86 20.64 12.71
C PHE A 205 6.06 21.62 13.86
N LYS A 206 5.76 21.18 15.10
CA LYS A 206 5.90 22.00 16.32
C LYS A 206 7.31 22.56 16.55
N ASN A 207 8.34 21.94 15.98
CA ASN A 207 9.73 22.38 16.04
C ASN A 207 10.08 23.44 14.97
N GLY A 208 9.11 23.88 14.16
CA GLY A 208 9.28 24.83 13.06
C GLY A 208 9.79 24.20 11.76
N GLU A 209 10.02 22.88 11.71
CA GLU A 209 10.39 22.21 10.48
C GLU A 209 9.21 22.16 9.51
N LYS A 210 9.47 22.49 8.24
CA LYS A 210 8.49 22.45 7.16
C LYS A 210 8.81 21.28 6.23
N GLN A 211 7.78 20.51 5.89
CA GLN A 211 7.89 19.40 4.95
C GLN A 211 6.82 19.48 3.87
N PHE A 212 7.20 19.02 2.68
CA PHE A 212 6.33 18.81 1.54
C PHE A 212 6.36 17.33 1.16
N TYR A 213 5.31 16.86 0.49
CA TYR A 213 5.18 15.45 0.11
C TYR A 213 5.01 15.33 -1.41
N PRO A 214 6.11 15.23 -2.19
CA PRO A 214 6.01 15.13 -3.64
C PRO A 214 5.42 13.80 -4.13
N TYR A 215 5.58 12.73 -3.37
CA TYR A 215 5.12 11.40 -3.76
C TYR A 215 4.53 10.61 -2.59
N VAL A 216 3.62 9.71 -2.92
CA VAL A 216 3.26 8.56 -2.09
C VAL A 216 3.54 7.29 -2.88
N SER A 217 4.43 6.46 -2.36
CA SER A 217 4.77 5.17 -2.94
C SER A 217 3.93 4.06 -2.31
N PHE A 218 3.54 3.11 -3.14
CA PHE A 218 2.83 1.89 -2.79
C PHE A 218 3.69 0.73 -3.27
N ILE A 219 4.15 -0.12 -2.36
CA ILE A 219 5.05 -1.23 -2.68
C ILE A 219 4.36 -2.50 -2.23
N VAL A 220 4.26 -3.48 -3.12
CA VAL A 220 3.53 -4.72 -2.87
C VAL A 220 4.43 -5.91 -3.14
N TYR A 221 4.35 -6.87 -2.23
CA TYR A 221 4.66 -8.27 -2.50
C TYR A 221 3.34 -9.02 -2.43
N GLN A 222 3.08 -9.80 -3.47
CA GLN A 222 1.98 -10.75 -3.47
C GLN A 222 2.47 -12.17 -3.69
N GLU A 223 1.75 -13.10 -3.11
CA GLU A 223 1.87 -14.54 -3.33
C GLU A 223 0.48 -15.14 -3.48
N LYS A 224 0.25 -15.82 -4.62
CA LYS A 224 -0.98 -16.57 -4.84
C LYS A 224 -0.92 -17.89 -4.08
N ILE A 225 -2.00 -18.22 -3.38
CA ILE A 225 -2.17 -19.49 -2.69
C ILE A 225 -2.76 -20.52 -3.66
N GLU A 226 -2.17 -21.71 -3.64
CA GLU A 226 -2.68 -22.90 -4.30
C GLU A 226 -3.24 -23.83 -3.21
N PHE A 227 -4.49 -24.25 -3.38
CA PHE A 227 -5.18 -25.21 -2.53
C PHE A 227 -5.14 -26.59 -3.16
#